data_AF-A0A959DE63-F1
#
_entry.id   AF-A0A959DE63-F1
#
_cell.length_a   1.000
_cell.length_b   1.000
_cell.length_c   1.000
_cell.angle_alpha   90.00
_cell.angle_beta   90.00
_cell.angle_gamma   90.00
#
_symmetry.space_group_name_H-M   'P 1'
#
loop_
_entity.id
_entity.type
_entity.pdbx_description
1 polymer ?
#
loop_
_entity_poly.entity_id
_entity_poly.type
_entity_poly.pdbx_seq_one_letter_code
_entity_poly.pdbx_strand_id
1 'polypeptide(L)'
;FILSSCLRVWPTNPKCWLQLRNYLFQLNVSFVLKALSLEAKALLFMDKIARYQEAILQILTEYSKVRYSNLQAENQLIADKENHRYQVVTIGWEGKKFIHDCPMHMDIINGKIWIQRNMTEVDLGLKLMESGVPKSDIVLGFLSPKIRGYSDYAVS
;
A
#
# COMPACT_ATOMS: atom_id res chain seq x y z
N PHE A 1 -25.42 17.44 24.03
CA PHE A 1 -26.72 16.85 24.40
C PHE A 1 -27.74 16.76 23.24
N ILE A 2 -27.61 17.49 22.13
CA ILE A 2 -28.58 17.42 21.00
C ILE A 2 -28.21 16.35 19.95
N LEU A 3 -26.94 15.91 19.89
CA LEU A 3 -26.49 14.96 18.87
C LEU A 3 -26.90 13.49 19.10
N SER A 4 -27.23 13.08 20.34
CA SER A 4 -27.55 11.66 20.62
C SER A 4 -29.03 11.31 20.46
N SER A 5 -29.92 12.29 20.37
CA SER A 5 -31.37 12.05 20.27
C SER A 5 -31.89 12.00 18.83
N CYS A 6 -31.21 12.61 17.87
CA CYS A 6 -31.63 12.58 16.45
C CYS A 6 -31.31 11.26 15.73
N LEU A 7 -30.26 10.54 16.13
CA LEU A 7 -29.87 9.27 15.50
C LEU A 7 -30.89 8.12 15.74
N ARG A 8 -31.83 8.30 16.67
CA ARG A 8 -32.81 7.26 17.05
C ARG A 8 -34.15 7.33 16.29
N VAL A 9 -34.36 8.35 15.44
CA VAL A 9 -35.66 8.63 14.78
C VAL A 9 -35.52 8.77 13.24
N TRP A 10 -34.42 8.27 12.68
CA TRP A 10 -34.25 8.18 11.23
C TRP A 10 -35.09 6.98 10.72
N PRO A 11 -36.08 7.10 9.78
CA PRO A 11 -36.43 8.18 8.85
C PRO A 11 -37.95 8.55 8.83
N THR A 12 -38.52 9.30 9.79
CA THR A 12 -39.98 9.62 9.73
C THR A 12 -40.41 11.06 9.99
N ASN A 13 -39.50 12.00 10.34
CA ASN A 13 -39.91 13.36 10.72
C ASN A 13 -39.33 14.47 9.80
N PRO A 14 -40.16 15.15 8.98
CA PRO A 14 -39.73 16.24 8.10
C PRO A 14 -39.21 17.50 8.83
N LYS A 15 -39.47 17.67 10.13
CA LYS A 15 -38.90 18.79 10.92
C LYS A 15 -37.41 18.59 11.23
N CYS A 16 -36.91 17.35 11.30
CA CYS A 16 -35.47 17.07 11.44
C CYS A 16 -34.67 17.54 10.22
N TRP A 17 -35.27 17.51 9.02
CA TRP A 17 -34.63 17.95 7.79
C TRP A 17 -34.31 19.45 7.79
N LEU A 18 -35.22 20.29 8.30
CA LEU A 18 -34.95 21.72 8.45
C LEU A 18 -33.88 22.01 9.50
N GLN A 19 -33.81 21.21 10.56
CA GLN A 19 -32.83 21.40 11.62
C GLN A 19 -31.42 20.99 11.19
N LEU A 20 -31.28 19.87 10.47
CA LEU A 20 -30.02 19.44 9.85
C LEU A 20 -29.57 20.41 8.75
N ARG A 21 -30.51 20.86 7.91
CA ARG A 21 -30.26 21.85 6.87
C ARG A 21 -29.79 23.18 7.47
N ASN A 22 -30.39 23.66 8.56
CA ASN A 22 -29.93 24.86 9.27
C ASN A 22 -28.59 24.66 9.99
N TYR A 23 -28.30 23.46 10.51
CA TYR A 23 -27.00 23.15 11.12
C TYR A 23 -25.87 23.13 10.08
N LEU A 24 -26.15 22.57 8.88
CA LEU A 24 -25.25 22.59 7.74
C LEU A 24 -25.13 24.00 7.11
N PHE A 25 -26.18 24.83 7.19
CA PHE A 25 -26.15 26.24 6.77
C PHE A 25 -25.38 27.15 7.73
N GLN A 26 -25.16 26.72 8.98
CA GLN A 26 -24.31 27.43 9.95
C GLN A 26 -22.83 27.07 9.86
N LEU A 27 -22.46 26.08 9.05
CA LEU A 27 -21.05 25.78 8.78
C LEU A 27 -20.54 26.73 7.69
N ASN A 28 -19.49 27.48 8.04
CA ASN A 28 -18.78 28.35 7.11
C ASN A 28 -18.47 27.58 5.81
N VAL A 29 -18.78 28.16 4.64
CA VAL A 29 -18.53 27.55 3.31
C VAL A 29 -17.08 27.05 3.20
N SER A 30 -16.12 27.74 3.84
CA SER A 30 -14.72 27.31 3.95
C SER A 30 -14.54 25.94 4.64
N PHE A 31 -15.34 25.63 5.66
CA PHE A 31 -15.28 24.37 6.39
C PHE A 31 -15.80 23.20 5.55
N VAL A 32 -16.92 23.41 4.84
CA VAL A 32 -17.51 22.41 3.94
C VAL A 32 -16.55 22.08 2.79
N LEU A 33 -15.93 23.10 2.17
CA LEU A 33 -14.96 22.90 1.10
C LEU A 33 -13.69 22.15 1.58
N LYS A 34 -13.22 22.42 2.80
CA LYS A 34 -12.09 21.69 3.39
C LYS A 34 -12.42 20.21 3.64
N ALA A 35 -13.60 19.92 4.18
CA ALA A 35 -14.05 18.55 4.41
C ALA A 35 -14.16 17.75 3.10
N LEU A 36 -14.81 18.32 2.08
CA LEU A 36 -14.91 17.70 0.75
C LEU A 36 -13.52 17.48 0.11
N SER A 37 -12.60 18.43 0.28
CA SER A 37 -11.22 18.29 -0.19
C SER A 37 -10.47 17.16 0.53
N LEU A 38 -10.68 16.99 1.83
CA LEU A 38 -10.08 15.90 2.61
C LEU A 38 -10.61 14.53 2.19
N GLU A 39 -11.93 14.41 1.98
CA GLU A 39 -12.55 13.16 1.49
C GLU A 39 -12.02 12.78 0.10
N ALA A 40 -11.94 13.75 -0.83
CA ALA A 40 -11.38 13.52 -2.15
C ALA A 40 -9.91 13.09 -2.09
N LYS A 41 -9.09 13.71 -1.21
CA LYS A 41 -7.70 13.30 -0.99
C LYS A 41 -7.58 11.91 -0.41
N ALA A 42 -8.45 11.54 0.53
CA ALA A 42 -8.49 10.21 1.11
C ALA A 42 -8.85 9.16 0.05
N LEU A 43 -9.82 9.45 -0.81
CA LEU A 43 -10.21 8.55 -1.90
C LEU A 43 -9.06 8.34 -2.91
N LEU A 44 -8.40 9.44 -3.33
CA LEU A 44 -7.23 9.38 -4.21
C LEU A 44 -6.06 8.63 -3.58
N PHE A 45 -5.85 8.80 -2.28
CA PHE A 45 -4.82 8.07 -1.55
C PHE A 45 -5.12 6.57 -1.52
N MET A 46 -6.36 6.18 -1.20
CA MET A 46 -6.77 4.77 -1.19
C MET A 46 -6.66 4.12 -2.58
N ASP A 47 -7.05 4.82 -3.64
CA ASP A 47 -6.84 4.36 -5.03
C ASP A 47 -5.35 4.14 -5.35
N LYS A 48 -4.49 5.08 -4.94
CA LYS A 48 -3.04 4.97 -5.10
C LYS A 48 -2.50 3.71 -4.39
N ILE A 49 -2.90 3.47 -3.14
CA ILE A 49 -2.48 2.27 -2.40
C ILE A 49 -2.95 0.99 -3.10
N ALA A 50 -4.19 0.95 -3.58
CA ALA A 50 -4.74 -0.21 -4.28
C ALA A 50 -3.92 -0.55 -5.53
N ARG A 51 -3.58 0.46 -6.35
CA ARG A 51 -2.74 0.28 -7.55
C ARG A 51 -1.33 -0.21 -7.21
N TYR A 52 -0.75 0.29 -6.12
CA TYR A 52 0.58 -0.15 -5.68
C TYR A 52 0.57 -1.58 -5.16
N GLN A 53 -0.45 -1.95 -4.41
CA GLN A 53 -0.64 -3.32 -3.97
C GLN A 53 -0.78 -4.26 -5.18
N GLU A 54 -1.54 -3.88 -6.20
CA GLU A 54 -1.69 -4.68 -7.42
C GLU A 54 -0.36 -4.86 -8.15
N ALA A 55 0.41 -3.78 -8.35
CA ALA A 55 1.72 -3.83 -8.98
C ALA A 55 2.70 -4.76 -8.21
N ILE A 56 2.77 -4.63 -6.88
CA ILE A 56 3.62 -5.48 -6.04
C ILE A 56 3.18 -6.94 -6.15
N LEU A 57 1.89 -7.22 -5.99
CA LEU A 57 1.37 -8.59 -6.02
C LEU A 57 1.59 -9.23 -7.38
N GLN A 58 1.46 -8.49 -8.48
CA GLN A 58 1.73 -8.99 -9.83
C GLN A 58 3.19 -9.46 -9.94
N ILE A 59 4.14 -8.60 -9.57
CA ILE A 59 5.58 -8.91 -9.63
C ILE A 59 5.92 -10.12 -8.75
N LEU A 60 5.46 -10.14 -7.51
CA LEU A 60 5.78 -11.21 -6.57
C LEU A 60 5.10 -12.53 -6.93
N THR A 61 3.87 -12.49 -7.46
CA THR A 61 3.15 -13.69 -7.96
C THR A 61 3.80 -14.27 -9.21
N GLU A 62 4.36 -13.42 -10.08
CA GLU A 62 5.15 -13.89 -11.21
C GLU A 62 6.41 -14.60 -10.72
N TYR A 63 7.14 -13.99 -9.79
CA TYR A 63 8.36 -14.58 -9.23
C TYR A 63 8.09 -15.85 -8.43
N SER A 64 6.98 -15.94 -7.69
CA SER A 64 6.65 -17.14 -6.91
C SER A 64 6.41 -18.40 -7.77
N LYS A 65 6.18 -18.23 -9.08
CA LYS A 65 6.03 -19.34 -10.04
C LYS A 65 7.37 -19.89 -10.52
N VAL A 66 8.47 -19.17 -10.28
CA VAL A 66 9.82 -19.63 -10.65
C VAL A 66 10.16 -20.88 -9.86
N ARG A 67 10.61 -21.92 -10.58
CA ARG A 67 11.06 -23.18 -10.00
C ARG A 67 12.56 -23.34 -10.20
N TYR A 68 13.23 -23.74 -9.14
CA TYR A 68 14.64 -24.07 -9.17
C TYR A 68 14.81 -25.52 -9.61
N SER A 69 15.54 -25.78 -10.69
CA SER A 69 15.76 -27.14 -11.21
C SER A 69 16.65 -28.01 -10.31
N ASN A 70 17.49 -27.37 -9.49
CA ASN A 70 18.51 -27.99 -8.64
C ASN A 70 18.17 -27.97 -7.14
N LEU A 71 17.03 -27.41 -6.75
CA LEU A 71 16.63 -27.25 -5.34
C LEU A 71 15.30 -27.97 -5.10
N GLN A 72 15.21 -28.69 -3.98
CA GLN A 72 13.95 -29.23 -3.49
C GLN A 72 13.29 -28.17 -2.60
N ALA A 73 13.00 -27.01 -3.19
CA ALA A 73 12.46 -25.86 -2.50
C ALA A 73 11.40 -25.15 -3.33
N GLU A 74 10.47 -24.50 -2.64
CA GLU A 74 9.33 -23.81 -3.24
C GLU A 74 9.34 -22.34 -2.85
N ASN A 75 8.95 -21.50 -3.80
CA ASN A 75 8.70 -20.09 -3.54
C ASN A 75 7.25 -19.91 -3.08
N GLN A 76 7.07 -19.33 -1.90
CA GLN A 76 5.77 -19.05 -1.29
C GLN A 76 5.56 -17.55 -1.19
N LEU A 77 4.44 -17.06 -1.74
CA LEU A 77 4.02 -15.67 -1.58
C LEU A 77 3.34 -15.48 -0.22
N ILE A 78 3.84 -14.54 0.56
CA ILE A 78 3.23 -14.09 1.82
C ILE A 78 2.81 -12.63 1.61
N ALA A 79 1.51 -12.37 1.73
CA ALA A 79 0.92 -11.07 1.49
C ALA A 79 0.02 -10.66 2.65
N ASP A 80 0.52 -9.75 3.48
CA ASP A 80 -0.28 -9.03 4.46
C ASP A 80 -0.81 -7.75 3.81
N LYS A 81 -2.04 -7.84 3.30
CA LYS A 81 -2.71 -6.73 2.62
C LYS A 81 -3.15 -5.63 3.59
N GLU A 82 -3.38 -5.97 4.86
CA GLU A 82 -3.85 -5.03 5.88
C GLU A 82 -2.71 -4.12 6.36
N ASN A 83 -1.52 -4.69 6.57
CA ASN A 83 -0.32 -3.95 7.01
C ASN A 83 0.64 -3.58 5.87
N HIS A 84 0.24 -3.89 4.63
CA HIS A 84 0.97 -3.64 3.40
C HIS A 84 2.40 -4.19 3.37
N ARG A 85 2.55 -5.48 3.71
CA ARG A 85 3.82 -6.21 3.71
C ARG A 85 3.73 -7.39 2.76
N TYR A 86 4.65 -7.47 1.80
CA TYR A 86 4.59 -8.46 0.74
C TYR A 86 5.97 -9.06 0.49
N GLN A 87 6.07 -10.38 0.59
CA GLN A 87 7.35 -11.08 0.41
C GLN A 87 7.17 -12.41 -0.28
N VAL A 88 8.23 -12.87 -0.94
CA VAL A 88 8.37 -14.27 -1.34
C VAL A 88 9.39 -14.92 -0.42
N VAL A 89 9.08 -16.12 0.05
CA VAL A 89 9.98 -16.94 0.86
C VAL A 89 10.25 -18.24 0.11
N THR A 90 11.52 -18.60 -0.03
CA THR A 90 11.94 -19.90 -0.53
C THR A 90 12.09 -20.85 0.66
N ILE A 91 11.34 -21.95 0.67
CA ILE A 91 11.36 -22.94 1.75
C ILE A 91 11.62 -24.33 1.16
N GLY A 92 12.58 -25.06 1.72
CA GLY A 92 12.85 -26.44 1.34
C GLY A 92 14.27 -26.88 1.64
N TRP A 93 14.86 -27.66 0.74
CA TRP A 93 16.16 -28.30 0.94
C TRP A 93 17.07 -28.19 -0.28
N GLU A 94 18.35 -27.96 -0.01
CA GLU A 94 19.47 -28.13 -0.94
C GLU A 94 20.36 -29.26 -0.43
N GLY A 95 20.13 -30.48 -0.92
CA GLY A 95 20.77 -31.67 -0.38
C GLY A 95 20.46 -31.85 1.11
N LYS A 96 21.45 -31.62 1.99
CA LYS A 96 21.32 -31.71 3.46
C LYS A 96 21.11 -30.37 4.16
N LYS A 97 21.10 -29.25 3.42
CA LYS A 97 20.95 -27.92 3.97
C LYS A 97 19.49 -27.48 3.84
N PHE A 98 18.89 -27.12 4.97
CA PHE A 98 17.56 -26.50 4.97
C PHE A 98 17.65 -25.06 4.46
N ILE A 99 16.71 -24.67 3.61
CA ILE A 99 16.58 -23.33 3.05
C ILE A 99 15.34 -22.67 3.63
N HIS A 100 15.53 -21.46 4.13
CA HIS A 100 14.48 -20.53 4.54
C HIS A 100 14.96 -19.11 4.25
N ASP A 101 14.83 -18.70 2.98
CA ASP A 101 15.35 -17.44 2.46
C ASP A 101 14.21 -16.54 1.96
N CYS A 102 14.43 -15.22 1.96
CA CYS A 102 13.47 -14.25 1.44
C CYS A 102 14.06 -13.56 0.19
N PRO A 103 13.86 -14.09 -1.02
CA PRO A 103 14.45 -13.50 -2.23
C PRO A 103 13.94 -12.10 -2.56
N MET A 104 12.67 -11.80 -2.27
CA MET A 104 12.07 -10.49 -2.54
C MET A 104 11.16 -10.06 -1.40
N HIS A 105 11.26 -8.79 -1.00
CA HIS A 105 10.41 -8.18 0.03
C HIS A 105 10.15 -6.72 -0.33
N MET A 106 8.87 -6.36 -0.44
CA MET A 106 8.38 -5.00 -0.65
C MET A 106 7.30 -4.64 0.38
N ASP A 107 7.27 -3.37 0.80
CA ASP A 107 6.25 -2.82 1.68
C ASP A 107 5.59 -1.59 1.04
N ILE A 108 4.40 -1.20 1.51
CA ILE A 108 3.88 0.15 1.27
C ILE A 108 3.90 0.93 2.59
N ILE A 109 4.73 1.97 2.66
CA ILE A 109 4.91 2.80 3.85
C ILE A 109 4.74 4.25 3.44
N ASN A 110 3.86 4.99 4.14
CA ASN A 110 3.56 6.40 3.86
C ASN A 110 3.17 6.67 2.40
N GLY A 111 2.45 5.71 1.77
CA GLY A 111 1.99 5.82 0.39
C GLY A 111 3.09 5.68 -0.67
N LYS A 112 4.19 5.01 -0.33
CA LYS A 112 5.31 4.70 -1.22
C LYS A 112 5.69 3.23 -1.11
N ILE A 113 6.23 2.68 -2.19
CA ILE A 113 6.71 1.30 -2.25
C ILE A 113 8.15 1.25 -1.77
N TRP A 114 8.42 0.47 -0.73
CA TRP A 114 9.75 0.26 -0.18
C TRP A 114 10.27 -1.10 -0.62
N ILE A 115 11.35 -1.12 -1.40
CA ILE A 115 12.07 -2.35 -1.74
C ILE A 115 13.00 -2.68 -0.57
N GLN A 116 12.60 -3.64 0.26
CA GLN A 116 13.36 -4.03 1.45
C GLN A 116 14.46 -5.04 1.12
N ARG A 117 14.20 -5.91 0.13
CA ARG A 117 15.15 -6.93 -0.30
C ARG A 117 14.89 -7.32 -1.76
N ASN A 118 15.99 -7.51 -2.48
CA ASN A 118 16.03 -8.16 -3.78
C ASN A 118 17.31 -8.99 -3.87
N MET A 119 17.18 -10.31 -3.93
CA MET A 119 18.30 -11.25 -4.10
C MET A 119 18.33 -11.84 -5.51
N THR A 120 17.84 -11.08 -6.50
CA THR A 120 17.71 -11.53 -7.89
C THR A 120 18.30 -10.50 -8.84
N GLU A 121 18.51 -10.91 -10.09
CA GLU A 121 18.92 -10.04 -11.20
C GLU A 121 17.78 -9.13 -11.70
N VAL A 122 16.55 -9.30 -11.20
CA VAL A 122 15.39 -8.51 -11.64
C VAL A 122 15.52 -7.09 -11.13
N ASP A 123 15.45 -6.10 -12.01
CA ASP A 123 15.32 -4.69 -11.62
C ASP A 123 13.87 -4.41 -11.18
N LEU A 124 13.62 -4.53 -9.87
CA LEU A 124 12.31 -4.25 -9.27
C LEU A 124 11.90 -2.79 -9.43
N GLY A 125 12.86 -1.85 -9.43
CA GLY A 125 12.57 -0.44 -9.61
C GLY A 125 12.02 -0.18 -11.01
N LEU A 126 12.63 -0.77 -12.03
CA LEU A 126 12.14 -0.72 -13.41
C LEU A 126 10.77 -1.39 -13.56
N LYS A 127 10.58 -2.61 -13.06
CA LYS A 127 9.28 -3.31 -13.13
C LYS A 127 8.13 -2.52 -12.50
N LEU A 128 8.40 -1.84 -11.38
CA LEU A 128 7.41 -0.97 -10.74
C LEU A 128 7.10 0.26 -11.60
N MET A 129 8.10 0.87 -12.22
CA MET A 129 7.90 2.00 -13.14
C MET A 129 7.11 1.61 -14.39
N GLU A 130 7.40 0.44 -14.97
CA GLU A 130 6.62 -0.14 -16.08
C GLU A 130 5.16 -0.40 -15.69
N SER A 131 4.90 -0.67 -14.41
CA SER A 131 3.56 -0.81 -13.83
C SER A 131 2.91 0.54 -13.46
N GLY A 132 3.52 1.67 -13.83
CA GLY A 132 2.98 3.01 -13.62
C GLY A 132 3.29 3.63 -12.25
N VAL A 133 4.22 3.07 -11.47
CA VAL A 133 4.67 3.67 -10.21
C VAL A 133 5.74 4.73 -10.50
N PRO A 134 5.53 6.00 -10.12
CA PRO A 134 6.54 7.03 -10.34
C PRO A 134 7.76 6.78 -9.46
N LYS A 135 8.96 7.11 -9.97
CA LYS A 135 10.23 6.96 -9.27
C LYS A 135 10.25 7.64 -7.88
N SER A 136 9.52 8.75 -7.75
CA SER A 136 9.34 9.51 -6.50
C SER A 136 8.53 8.79 -5.40
N ASP A 137 7.89 7.68 -5.75
CA ASP A 137 7.12 6.84 -4.84
C ASP A 137 7.76 5.45 -4.64
N ILE A 138 8.99 5.25 -5.11
CA ILE A 138 9.78 4.03 -4.88
C ILE A 138 10.94 4.41 -3.95
N VAL A 139 11.15 3.64 -2.89
CA VAL A 139 12.22 3.82 -1.91
C VAL A 139 13.08 2.56 -1.88
N LEU A 140 14.40 2.73 -1.97
CA LEU A 140 15.35 1.63 -1.78
C LEU A 140 15.58 1.43 -0.27
N GLY A 141 14.74 0.60 0.35
CA GLY A 141 14.72 0.36 1.80
C GLY A 141 16.01 -0.25 2.34
N PHE A 142 16.66 -1.11 1.56
CA PHE A 142 17.94 -1.72 1.90
C PHE A 142 19.13 -0.75 1.91
N LEU A 143 18.99 0.44 1.30
CA LEU A 143 20.00 1.49 1.39
C LEU A 143 19.86 2.25 2.71
N SER A 144 21.00 2.58 3.33
CA SER A 144 20.99 3.43 4.54
C SER A 144 20.37 4.81 4.24
N PRO A 145 19.68 5.45 5.19
CA PRO A 145 19.03 6.74 4.95
C PRO A 145 19.97 7.82 4.37
N LYS A 146 21.24 7.83 4.80
CA LYS A 146 22.25 8.81 4.34
C LYS A 146 22.63 8.66 2.87
N ILE A 147 22.51 7.46 2.30
CA ILE A 147 22.95 7.21 0.92
C ILE A 147 21.79 7.20 -0.09
N ARG A 148 20.53 7.10 0.37
CA ARG A 148 19.36 7.12 -0.53
C ARG A 148 19.29 8.40 -1.37
N GLY A 149 19.76 9.53 -0.84
CA GLY A 149 19.83 10.80 -1.56
C GLY A 149 20.77 10.80 -2.78
N TYR A 150 21.66 9.82 -2.91
CA TYR A 150 22.50 9.61 -4.10
C TYR A 150 21.88 8.63 -5.09
N SER A 151 20.75 8.01 -4.74
CA SER A 151 19.95 7.24 -5.70
C SER A 151 18.96 8.17 -6.38
N ASP A 152 18.51 7.80 -7.56
CA ASP A 152 17.48 8.54 -8.26
C ASP A 152 16.05 8.27 -7.74
N TYR A 153 15.91 7.47 -6.68
CA TYR A 153 14.65 7.08 -6.07
C TYR A 153 14.31 7.98 -4.87
N ALA A 154 13.13 7.79 -4.27
CA ALA A 154 12.75 8.53 -3.08
C ALA A 154 13.60 8.15 -1.85
N VAL A 155 13.80 9.13 -0.97
CA VAL A 155 14.58 9.00 0.26
C VAL A 155 13.78 8.34 1.40
N SER A 156 12.47 8.60 1.42
CA SER A 156 11.49 8.16 2.42
C SER A 156 10.10 8.06 1.84
#